data_AF-A0A813T547-F1
#
_entry.id   AF-A0A813T547-F1
#
_cell.length_a   1.000
_cell.length_b   1.000
_cell.length_c   1.000
_cell.angle_alpha   90.00
_cell.angle_beta   90.00
_cell.angle_gamma   90.00
#
_symmetry.space_group_name_H-M   'P 1'
#
loop_
_entity.id
_entity.type
_entity.pdbx_description
1 polymer ?
#
loop_
_entity_poly.entity_id
_entity_poly.type
_entity_poly.pdbx_seq_one_letter_code
_entity_poly.pdbx_strand_id
1 'polypeptide(L)'
;MMELSTDVVRAKALLGSVENKENKNGVKKQKGVFNKDWLRDPKYSEFLLAVNHDESKARCSACNKDISVHAGGKSDLDKHVYTVKHQDLIKKKQK
;
A
#
# COMPACT_ATOMS: atom_id res chain seq x y z
N MET A 1 46.91 -39.20 23.12
CA MET A 1 45.96 -38.30 23.81
C MET A 1 46.35 -36.89 23.41
N MET A 2 45.59 -36.28 22.49
CA MET A 2 44.46 -35.37 22.79
C MET A 2 44.98 -33.96 23.14
N GLU A 3 44.64 -32.83 22.51
CA GLU A 3 43.83 -32.49 21.33
C GLU A 3 44.34 -31.12 20.82
N LEU A 4 44.28 -30.90 19.50
CA LEU A 4 44.27 -29.56 18.90
C LEU A 4 42.94 -28.89 19.27
N SER A 5 42.91 -27.56 19.45
CA SER A 5 42.04 -26.63 18.70
C SER A 5 42.02 -25.25 19.36
N THR A 6 42.49 -24.24 18.65
CA THR A 6 42.29 -22.82 18.97
C THR A 6 41.08 -22.29 18.22
N ASP A 7 40.20 -21.64 18.97
CA ASP A 7 38.90 -21.13 18.55
C ASP A 7 38.98 -20.07 17.43
N VAL A 8 38.27 -20.31 16.33
CA VAL A 8 37.89 -19.29 15.36
C VAL A 8 36.50 -18.75 15.73
N VAL A 9 36.48 -17.56 16.32
CA VAL A 9 35.26 -16.77 16.47
C VAL A 9 35.00 -16.04 15.16
N ARG A 10 34.10 -16.58 14.33
CA ARG A 10 33.57 -15.87 13.15
C ARG A 10 32.09 -15.57 13.37
N ALA A 11 31.81 -14.33 13.73
CA ALA A 11 30.46 -13.80 13.82
C ALA A 11 29.90 -13.40 12.43
N LYS A 12 28.57 -13.38 12.37
CA LYS A 12 27.65 -12.74 11.40
C LYS A 12 27.46 -13.38 10.02
N ALA A 13 26.25 -13.89 9.82
CA ALA A 13 25.33 -13.39 8.80
C ALA A 13 23.89 -13.77 9.17
N LEU A 14 23.06 -12.77 9.50
CA LEU A 14 21.63 -12.89 9.73
C LEU A 14 21.00 -12.25 8.49
N LEU A 15 20.69 -13.03 7.45
CA LEU A 15 20.03 -12.53 6.25
C LEU A 15 18.90 -13.47 5.83
N GLY A 16 17.70 -12.89 5.75
CA GLY A 16 16.53 -13.34 4.98
C GLY A 16 15.91 -14.65 5.45
N SER A 17 14.60 -14.82 5.54
CA SER A 17 13.56 -14.17 4.76
C SER A 17 12.27 -14.28 5.56
N VAL A 18 11.57 -13.16 5.73
CA VAL A 18 10.21 -13.16 6.28
C VAL A 18 9.31 -13.55 5.12
N GLU A 19 9.04 -14.84 4.95
CA GLU A 19 8.05 -15.32 3.99
C GLU A 19 6.65 -14.94 4.50
N ASN A 20 6.09 -13.90 3.87
CA ASN A 20 4.75 -13.43 4.13
C ASN A 20 3.75 -14.44 3.55
N LYS A 21 3.14 -15.21 4.45
CA LYS A 21 2.18 -16.27 4.14
C LYS A 21 0.88 -15.64 3.65
N GLU A 22 0.68 -15.60 2.34
CA GLU A 22 -0.61 -15.28 1.73
C GLU A 22 -1.64 -16.36 2.06
N ASN A 23 -2.28 -16.22 3.22
CA ASN A 23 -3.40 -17.05 3.65
C ASN A 23 -4.67 -16.62 2.89
N LYS A 24 -4.94 -17.28 1.75
CA LYS A 24 -6.19 -17.16 1.02
C LYS A 24 -7.28 -17.98 1.72
N ASN A 25 -7.67 -17.55 2.91
CA ASN A 25 -8.92 -17.99 3.52
C ASN A 25 -10.07 -17.20 2.86
N GLY A 26 -11.19 -17.85 2.56
CA GLY A 26 -12.37 -17.21 1.99
C GLY A 26 -12.99 -16.22 2.98
N VAL A 27 -12.46 -15.00 3.03
CA VAL A 27 -12.91 -13.94 3.94
C VAL A 27 -14.03 -13.16 3.26
N LYS A 28 -15.19 -13.12 3.91
CA LYS A 28 -16.31 -12.22 3.59
C LYS A 28 -15.73 -10.83 3.33
N LYS A 29 -15.92 -10.25 2.13
CA LYS A 29 -15.40 -8.90 1.80
C LYS A 29 -15.86 -7.93 2.88
N GLN A 30 -14.99 -7.60 3.83
CA GLN A 30 -15.27 -6.53 4.78
C GLN A 30 -15.44 -5.26 3.95
N LYS A 31 -16.59 -4.61 4.12
CA LYS A 31 -16.88 -3.32 3.52
C LYS A 31 -15.74 -2.37 3.93
N GLY A 32 -14.90 -2.00 2.96
CA GLY A 32 -13.67 -1.25 3.21
C GLY A 32 -14.00 0.18 3.61
N VAL A 33 -13.64 0.55 4.82
CA VAL A 33 -13.63 1.95 5.26
C VAL A 33 -12.39 2.64 4.73
N PHE A 34 -12.52 3.93 4.45
CA PHE A 34 -11.42 4.80 4.06
C PHE A 34 -10.38 4.84 5.16
N ASN A 35 -9.19 4.31 4.88
CA ASN A 35 -8.09 4.36 5.82
C ASN A 35 -7.36 5.70 5.69
N LYS A 36 -7.35 6.47 6.78
CA LYS A 36 -6.63 7.75 6.87
C LYS A 36 -5.12 7.59 6.68
N ASP A 37 -4.58 6.39 6.89
CA ASP A 37 -3.16 6.09 6.64
C ASP A 37 -2.78 6.26 5.16
N TRP A 38 -3.74 6.05 4.24
CA TRP A 38 -3.52 6.27 2.81
C TRP A 38 -3.25 7.74 2.45
N LEU A 39 -3.66 8.68 3.31
CA LEU A 39 -3.31 10.11 3.14
C LEU A 39 -1.86 10.40 3.48
N ARG A 40 -1.18 9.50 4.18
CA ARG A 40 0.24 9.60 4.53
C ARG A 40 1.12 8.84 3.53
N ASP A 41 0.54 7.87 2.83
CA ASP A 41 1.23 7.14 1.76
C ASP A 41 1.65 8.09 0.64
N PRO A 42 2.94 8.16 0.28
CA PRO A 42 3.42 9.02 -0.81
C PRO A 42 2.80 8.64 -2.18
N LYS A 43 2.34 7.39 -2.32
CA LYS A 43 1.66 6.91 -3.53
C LYS A 43 0.30 7.55 -3.78
N TYR A 44 -0.41 7.94 -2.71
CA TYR A 44 -1.78 8.45 -2.84
C TYR A 44 -1.93 9.90 -2.34
N SER A 45 -1.18 10.29 -1.30
CA SER A 45 -1.27 11.59 -0.63
C SER A 45 -1.26 12.81 -1.56
N GLU A 46 -0.56 12.75 -2.70
CA GLU A 46 -0.46 13.85 -3.67
C GLU A 46 -1.81 14.24 -4.29
N PHE A 47 -2.72 13.26 -4.48
CA PHE A 47 -4.02 13.49 -5.09
C PHE A 47 -5.20 13.01 -4.25
N LEU A 48 -4.97 12.20 -3.23
CA LEU A 48 -6.01 11.58 -2.42
C LEU A 48 -6.47 12.52 -1.30
N LEU A 49 -7.77 12.72 -1.22
CA LEU A 49 -8.45 13.51 -0.19
C LEU A 49 -9.49 12.63 0.52
N ALA A 50 -9.59 12.79 1.83
CA ALA A 50 -10.67 12.18 2.60
C ALA A 50 -11.98 12.96 2.40
N VAL A 51 -13.09 12.24 2.28
CA VAL A 51 -14.42 12.84 2.26
C VAL A 51 -15.03 12.72 3.66
N ASN A 52 -15.13 13.83 4.39
CA ASN A 52 -15.64 13.82 5.77
C ASN A 52 -17.10 13.36 5.90
N HIS A 53 -17.87 13.43 4.81
CA HIS A 53 -19.28 13.02 4.78
C HIS A 53 -19.49 11.52 4.52
N ASP A 54 -18.52 10.86 3.89
CA ASP A 54 -18.63 9.47 3.45
C ASP A 54 -17.32 8.72 3.73
N GLU A 55 -17.27 7.99 4.84
CA GLU A 55 -16.13 7.12 5.19
C GLU A 55 -15.89 5.97 4.21
N SER A 56 -16.85 5.70 3.32
CA SER A 56 -16.73 4.67 2.27
C SER A 56 -16.20 5.22 0.94
N LYS A 57 -15.89 6.52 0.88
CA LYS A 57 -15.42 7.21 -0.33
C LYS A 57 -14.15 8.00 -0.06
N ALA A 58 -13.30 8.06 -1.06
CA ALA A 58 -12.20 9.00 -1.13
C ALA A 58 -12.41 9.93 -2.31
N ARG A 59 -11.78 11.10 -2.33
CA ARG A 59 -11.82 11.98 -3.50
C ARG A 59 -10.42 12.15 -4.07
N CYS A 60 -10.31 12.06 -5.40
CA CYS A 60 -9.08 12.39 -6.10
C CYS A 60 -9.12 13.86 -6.55
N SER A 61 -8.21 14.67 -6.05
CA SER A 61 -7.99 16.07 -6.44
C SER A 61 -7.50 16.22 -7.88
N ALA A 62 -6.73 15.25 -8.40
CA ALA A 62 -6.25 15.28 -9.78
C ALA A 62 -7.37 14.99 -10.78
N CYS A 63 -8.19 13.98 -10.50
CA CYS A 63 -9.32 13.58 -11.35
C CYS A 63 -10.62 14.33 -11.04
N ASN A 64 -10.65 15.09 -9.95
CA ASN A 64 -11.83 15.71 -9.35
C ASN A 64 -13.03 14.73 -9.21
N LYS A 65 -12.74 13.48 -8.83
CA LYS A 65 -13.71 12.37 -8.83
C LYS A 65 -13.67 11.59 -7.53
N ASP A 66 -14.84 11.15 -7.08
CA ASP A 66 -14.98 10.29 -5.90
C ASP A 66 -14.71 8.83 -6.26
N ILE A 67 -13.89 8.18 -5.45
CA ILE A 67 -13.38 6.81 -5.52
C ILE A 67 -14.07 6.00 -4.43
N SER A 68 -14.63 4.86 -4.79
CA SER A 68 -15.43 4.05 -3.86
C SER A 68 -14.57 2.96 -3.23
N VAL A 69 -14.06 3.22 -2.03
CA VAL A 69 -13.21 2.28 -1.29
C VAL A 69 -14.03 1.17 -0.59
N HIS A 70 -15.36 1.28 -0.60
CA HIS A 70 -16.27 0.31 0.03
C HIS A 70 -16.07 -1.14 -0.42
N ALA A 71 -15.86 -1.38 -1.72
CA ALA A 71 -15.82 -2.72 -2.30
C ALA A 71 -14.41 -3.31 -2.38
N GLY A 72 -13.40 -2.45 -2.55
CA GLY A 72 -12.03 -2.87 -2.86
C GLY A 72 -10.94 -2.18 -2.03
N GLY A 73 -11.29 -1.23 -1.16
CA GLY A 73 -10.34 -0.51 -0.32
C GLY A 73 -9.16 0.06 -1.12
N LYS A 74 -7.95 -0.34 -0.71
CA LYS A 74 -6.69 0.03 -1.37
C LYS A 74 -6.61 -0.43 -2.83
N SER A 75 -7.23 -1.56 -3.19
CA SER A 75 -7.19 -2.07 -4.58
C SER A 75 -7.96 -1.17 -5.55
N ASP A 76 -9.02 -0.50 -5.10
CA ASP A 76 -9.77 0.45 -5.94
C ASP A 76 -8.94 1.72 -6.18
N LEU A 77 -8.27 2.21 -5.14
CA LEU A 77 -7.31 3.30 -5.22
C LEU A 77 -6.17 2.98 -6.17
N ASP A 78 -5.59 1.79 -6.03
CA ASP A 78 -4.51 1.31 -6.88
C ASP A 78 -4.92 1.29 -8.36
N LYS A 79 -6.07 0.66 -8.67
CA LYS A 79 -6.64 0.67 -10.02
C LYS A 79 -6.87 2.08 -10.54
N HIS A 80 -7.32 3.01 -9.69
CA HIS A 80 -7.50 4.41 -10.05
C HIS A 80 -6.18 5.06 -10.49
N VAL A 81 -5.10 4.86 -9.74
CA VAL A 81 -3.77 5.42 -10.06
C VAL A 81 -3.27 4.94 -11.43
N TYR A 82 -3.51 3.68 -11.75
CA TYR A 82 -3.10 3.09 -13.03
C TYR A 82 -4.01 3.44 -14.20
N THR A 83 -5.10 4.18 -14.00
CA THR A 83 -5.93 4.62 -15.13
C THR A 83 -5.21 5.65 -15.99
N VAL A 84 -5.30 5.50 -17.32
CA VAL A 84 -4.70 6.43 -18.29
C VAL A 84 -5.15 7.87 -18.05
N LYS A 85 -6.43 8.07 -17.71
CA LYS A 85 -7.00 9.39 -17.39
C LYS A 85 -6.29 10.04 -16.20
N HIS A 86 -6.05 9.28 -15.14
CA HIS A 86 -5.35 9.78 -13.97
C HIS A 86 -3.91 10.15 -14.30
N GLN A 87 -3.19 9.24 -14.98
CA GLN A 87 -1.79 9.48 -15.35
C GLN A 87 -1.60 10.71 -16.24
N ASP A 88 -2.50 10.92 -17.20
CA ASP A 88 -2.48 12.13 -18.06
C ASP A 88 -2.72 13.41 -17.24
N LEU A 89 -3.67 13.39 -16.31
CA LEU A 89 -3.96 14.54 -15.45
C LEU A 89 -2.82 14.85 -14.48
N ILE A 90 -2.21 13.83 -13.87
CA ILE A 90 -1.04 14.02 -13.00
C ILE A 90 0.13 14.61 -13.78
N LYS A 91 0.42 14.09 -14.98
CA LYS A 91 1.46 14.64 -15.85
C LYS A 91 1.21 16.10 -16.23
N LYS A 92 -0.05 16.48 -16.47
CA LYS A 92 -0.44 17.86 -16.78
C LYS A 92 -0.34 18.81 -15.58
N LYS A 93 -0.60 18.32 -14.35
CA LYS A 93 -0.50 19.11 -13.12
C LYS A 93 0.93 19.51 -12.74
N GLN A 94 1.93 18.78 -13.25
CA GLN A 94 3.36 19.00 -12.97
C GLN A 94 4.04 19.99 -13.94
N LYS A 95 3.27 20.70 -14.77
CA LYS A 95 3.76 21.70 -15.74
C LYS A 95 3.26 23.08 -15.36
#